data_AF-A0A812UW63-F1
#
_entry.id   AF-A0A812UW63-F1
#
_cell.length_a   1.000
_cell.length_b   1.000
_cell.length_c   1.000
_cell.angle_alpha   90.00
_cell.angle_beta   90.00
_cell.angle_gamma   90.00
#
_symmetry.space_group_name_H-M   'P 1'
#
loop_
_entity.id
_entity.type
_entity.pdbx_description
1 polymer ?
#
loop_
_entity_poly.entity_id
_entity_poly.type
_entity_poly.pdbx_seq_one_letter_code
_entity_poly.pdbx_strand_id
1 'polypeptide(L)'
;MLLNNASSAGSTNLACQEALPYLECSGTEFDARWTELRLASIVHREAGLRWQDEGGDGARKIFDLSTFLVGTWWQQLSMAPITFDLVMKRLQPPSSLGGLCFYGLVTAIFLRSQFLSENLGHHQEALDGLQDGLSLLGARLHLDFVREASSWPFGALDFRVNRDNLQTWVGREQGKRTDGPASFRTSPFTGLQEPRPRLVARTQASWRRLESPGWRREKRVLGLAVFGVHSTLVLEPATMLKAALRPWTTRVQIFMRDCPRGNAAWSHHCALQCQALGSCEPGSEGSSQLWVDLVHMFEEAIHERQRYYQVADYLTVLAEMHRLDAELRGAEMYVCTAPLVCSLLRTVVEKPLLAYLGMQLHVNVDRQTDQLWLMHFQAMTRDREGNVWAAHNFALREQIRYATGVQLEVVRPRALYVQRPSKLYRTSPGKAYRRQVLFFRSSYFQLSLFLPVLEAHLDACGSQLPLALRVVRSSGDFVPFRQMAQFKAAVLFPWDPALMAFYELYSLGPALLLPRSAWIFKIQHLRARCR
;
A
#
# COMPACT_ATOMS: atom_id res chain seq x y z
N MET A 1 -1.59 4.82 33.35
CA MET A 1 -1.39 4.31 34.72
C MET A 1 -0.96 2.86 34.56
N LEU A 2 0.30 2.45 34.58
CA LEU A 2 1.45 2.77 35.42
C LEU A 2 2.73 2.87 34.56
N LEU A 3 3.26 4.08 34.38
CA LEU A 3 4.65 4.36 33.99
C LEU A 3 4.99 5.71 34.62
N ASN A 4 5.18 5.70 35.93
CA ASN A 4 5.75 6.81 36.70
C ASN A 4 6.60 6.12 37.77
N ASN A 5 7.89 5.94 37.48
CA ASN A 5 8.99 5.93 38.45
C ASN A 5 10.30 5.55 37.74
N ALA A 6 10.92 6.54 37.11
CA ALA A 6 12.36 6.56 36.86
C ALA A 6 12.79 8.03 36.66
N SER A 7 12.68 8.83 37.73
CA SER A 7 13.30 10.16 37.78
C SER A 7 14.74 10.04 38.26
N SER A 8 15.68 9.92 37.33
CA SER A 8 17.04 10.41 37.53
C SER A 8 17.38 11.35 36.37
N ALA A 9 17.24 12.64 36.64
CA ALA A 9 17.52 13.72 35.70
C ALA A 9 19.04 13.87 35.56
N GLY A 10 19.64 13.13 34.63
CA GLY A 10 21.08 13.24 34.36
C GLY A 10 21.58 12.65 33.03
N SER A 11 20.78 11.85 32.30
CA SER A 11 21.29 11.06 31.17
C SER A 11 20.34 11.02 29.95
N THR A 12 19.61 12.09 29.66
CA THR A 12 18.66 12.06 28.54
C THR A 12 19.33 12.04 27.17
N ASN A 13 20.57 12.55 27.02
CA ASN A 13 21.31 12.55 25.74
C ASN A 13 21.76 11.16 25.25
N LEU A 14 21.89 10.18 26.15
CA LEU A 14 22.33 8.83 25.80
C LEU A 14 21.18 7.94 25.29
N ALA A 15 19.99 8.07 25.85
CA ALA A 15 18.86 7.16 25.57
C ALA A 15 18.41 7.13 24.09
N CYS A 16 18.48 8.25 23.38
CA CYS A 16 18.07 8.31 21.96
C CYS A 16 19.09 7.62 21.03
N GLN A 17 20.37 7.62 21.40
CA GLN A 17 21.44 6.94 20.67
C GLN A 17 21.54 5.45 21.05
N GLU A 18 21.13 5.06 22.25
CA GLU A 18 21.20 3.68 22.78
C GLU A 18 20.22 2.70 22.12
N ALA A 19 19.14 3.15 21.46
CA ALA A 19 18.18 2.25 20.81
C ALA A 19 18.71 1.60 19.50
N LEU A 20 19.61 2.27 18.78
CA LEU A 20 20.26 1.76 17.55
C LEU A 20 21.23 0.59 17.82
N PRO A 21 22.08 0.65 18.87
CA PRO A 21 22.92 -0.45 19.34
C PRO A 21 22.20 -1.78 19.50
N TYR A 22 20.95 -1.80 19.98
CA TYR A 22 20.16 -3.04 20.08
C TYR A 22 19.78 -3.65 18.73
N LEU A 23 19.54 -2.83 17.71
CA LEU A 23 19.25 -3.30 16.35
C LEU A 23 20.51 -3.83 15.65
N GLU A 24 21.64 -3.21 15.97
CA GLU A 24 22.95 -3.54 15.42
C GLU A 24 23.71 -4.59 16.22
N CYS A 25 23.22 -4.89 17.42
CA CYS A 25 23.86 -5.76 18.41
C CYS A 25 25.30 -5.35 18.70
N SER A 26 25.51 -4.03 18.74
CA SER A 26 26.77 -3.41 19.12
C SER A 26 26.65 -2.95 20.56
N GLY A 27 27.64 -3.20 21.40
CA GLY A 27 27.60 -2.82 22.82
C GLY A 27 28.32 -3.85 23.67
N THR A 28 28.68 -3.47 24.90
CA THR A 28 29.38 -4.37 25.84
C THR A 28 28.49 -5.49 26.37
N GLU A 29 27.18 -5.31 26.26
CA GLU A 29 26.14 -6.26 26.65
C GLU A 29 25.88 -7.35 25.60
N PHE A 30 26.42 -7.19 24.38
CA PHE A 30 26.29 -8.18 23.31
C PHE A 30 27.54 -9.04 23.17
N ASP A 31 27.33 -10.31 22.84
CA ASP A 31 28.43 -11.21 22.50
C ASP A 31 29.19 -10.71 21.26
N ALA A 32 30.52 -10.63 21.34
CA ALA A 32 31.38 -10.18 20.25
C ALA A 32 31.19 -11.01 18.96
N ARG A 33 30.74 -12.27 19.11
CA ARG A 33 30.39 -13.17 17.99
C ARG A 33 29.28 -12.66 17.11
N TRP A 34 28.38 -11.81 17.62
CA TRP A 34 27.39 -11.13 16.78
C TRP A 34 28.05 -10.19 15.77
N THR A 35 29.05 -9.42 16.21
CA THR A 35 29.78 -8.53 15.32
C THR A 35 30.57 -9.33 14.27
N GLU A 36 31.21 -10.44 14.68
CA GLU A 36 31.91 -11.35 13.76
C GLU A 36 30.95 -11.93 12.71
N LEU A 37 29.81 -12.48 13.14
CA LEU A 37 28.80 -13.02 12.24
C LEU A 37 28.27 -11.96 11.27
N ARG A 38 28.02 -10.74 11.76
CA ARG A 38 27.53 -9.63 10.95
C ARG A 38 28.49 -9.30 9.81
N LEU A 39 29.77 -9.09 10.13
CA LEU A 39 30.79 -8.79 9.12
C LEU A 39 30.93 -9.93 8.11
N ALA A 40 31.01 -11.17 8.59
CA ALA A 40 31.10 -12.34 7.72
C ALA A 40 29.88 -12.49 6.81
N SER A 41 28.68 -12.21 7.32
CA SER A 41 27.42 -12.29 6.57
C SER A 41 27.32 -11.22 5.46
N ILE A 42 27.87 -10.03 5.69
CA ILE A 42 27.94 -8.96 4.68
C ILE A 42 28.87 -9.40 3.53
N VAL A 43 30.07 -9.87 3.86
CA VAL A 43 31.04 -10.38 2.86
C VAL A 43 30.45 -11.55 2.07
N HIS A 44 29.84 -12.51 2.75
CA HIS A 44 29.19 -13.67 2.11
C HIS A 44 28.08 -13.24 1.13
N ARG A 45 27.32 -12.21 1.49
CA ARG A 45 26.28 -11.66 0.62
C ARG A 45 26.85 -10.93 -0.59
N GLU A 46 27.89 -10.12 -0.40
CA GLU A 46 28.57 -9.41 -1.49
C GLU A 46 29.22 -10.38 -2.48
N ALA A 47 29.67 -11.55 -1.99
CA ALA A 47 30.16 -12.66 -2.80
C ALA A 47 29.05 -13.43 -3.55
N GLY A 48 27.79 -12.97 -3.48
CA GLY A 48 26.64 -13.55 -4.17
C GLY A 48 26.10 -14.82 -3.51
N LEU A 49 26.27 -14.95 -2.18
CA LEU A 49 25.92 -16.13 -1.38
C LEU A 49 26.64 -17.40 -1.82
N ARG A 50 27.74 -17.30 -2.55
CA ARG A 50 28.57 -18.46 -2.86
C ARG A 50 29.56 -18.63 -1.73
N TRP A 51 29.68 -19.86 -1.23
CA TRP A 51 30.78 -20.25 -0.35
C TRP A 51 32.07 -20.23 -1.18
N GLN A 52 32.68 -19.05 -1.32
CA GLN A 52 33.92 -18.82 -2.06
C GLN A 52 35.09 -19.15 -1.16
N ASP A 53 35.42 -20.43 -1.05
CA ASP A 53 36.75 -20.84 -0.62
C ASP A 53 37.03 -22.23 -1.18
N GLU A 54 38.00 -22.33 -2.10
CA GLU A 54 38.56 -23.62 -2.53
C GLU A 54 39.27 -24.34 -1.36
N GLY A 55 39.46 -23.66 -0.21
CA GLY A 55 40.01 -24.19 1.04
C GLY A 55 38.98 -24.53 2.14
N GLY A 56 37.67 -24.30 1.97
CA GLY A 56 36.60 -24.74 2.90
C GLY A 56 36.52 -24.10 4.30
N ASP A 57 37.61 -23.57 4.84
CA ASP A 57 37.70 -23.15 6.25
C ASP A 57 36.82 -21.94 6.59
N GLY A 58 36.73 -20.94 5.71
CA GLY A 58 35.91 -19.74 5.97
C GLY A 58 34.42 -20.05 6.04
N ALA A 59 33.92 -20.85 5.09
CA ALA A 59 32.53 -21.28 5.05
C ALA A 59 32.17 -22.14 6.28
N ARG A 60 33.06 -23.06 6.65
CA ARG A 60 32.87 -23.90 7.83
C ARG A 60 32.85 -23.08 9.11
N LYS A 61 33.73 -22.09 9.25
CA LYS A 61 33.76 -21.18 10.41
C LYS A 61 32.44 -20.41 10.55
N ILE A 62 31.90 -19.86 9.46
CA ILE A 62 30.60 -19.15 9.48
C ILE A 62 29.47 -20.10 9.88
N PHE A 63 29.48 -21.33 9.36
CA PHE A 63 28.50 -22.36 9.72
C PHE A 63 28.56 -22.74 11.19
N ASP A 64 29.76 -23.00 11.72
CA ASP A 64 29.97 -23.38 13.12
C ASP A 64 29.57 -22.22 14.06
N LEU A 65 29.93 -20.98 13.71
CA LEU A 65 29.52 -19.77 14.43
C LEU A 65 27.98 -19.61 14.45
N SER A 66 27.35 -19.77 13.28
CA SER A 66 25.89 -19.68 13.14
C SER A 66 25.19 -20.76 13.94
N THR A 67 25.70 -22.00 13.89
CA THR A 67 25.15 -23.14 14.64
C THR A 67 25.29 -22.94 16.14
N PHE A 68 26.44 -22.44 16.61
CA PHE A 68 26.63 -22.10 18.01
C PHE A 68 25.61 -21.06 18.49
N LEU A 69 25.46 -19.96 17.74
CA LEU A 69 24.56 -18.87 18.10
C LEU A 69 23.10 -19.32 18.07
N VAL A 70 22.69 -20.09 17.07
CA VAL A 70 21.36 -20.69 17.02
C VAL A 70 21.15 -21.61 18.21
N GLY A 71 22.04 -22.57 18.48
CA GLY A 71 21.88 -23.52 19.59
C GLY A 71 21.78 -22.82 20.96
N THR A 72 22.60 -21.79 21.19
CA THR A 72 22.63 -21.03 22.45
C THR A 72 21.30 -20.32 22.74
N TRP A 73 20.71 -19.68 21.72
CA TRP A 73 19.54 -18.83 21.91
C TRP A 73 18.22 -19.53 21.58
N TRP A 74 18.24 -20.59 20.78
CA TRP A 74 17.03 -21.32 20.38
C TRP A 74 16.32 -21.95 21.57
N GLN A 75 17.07 -22.53 22.51
CA GLN A 75 16.50 -23.09 23.73
C GLN A 75 15.82 -22.01 24.60
N GLN A 76 16.38 -20.81 24.65
CA GLN A 76 15.80 -19.71 25.42
C GLN A 76 14.55 -19.14 24.76
N LEU A 77 14.53 -19.05 23.43
CA LEU A 77 13.39 -18.56 22.66
C LEU A 77 12.24 -19.56 22.58
N SER A 78 12.54 -20.86 22.50
CA SER A 78 11.52 -21.92 22.48
C SER A 78 10.74 -21.98 23.81
N MET A 79 11.35 -21.55 24.91
CA MET A 79 10.70 -21.41 26.22
C MET A 79 9.91 -20.10 26.39
N ALA A 80 10.07 -19.11 25.50
CA ALA A 80 9.46 -17.77 25.63
C ALA A 80 8.86 -17.15 24.34
N PRO A 81 8.23 -17.91 23.42
CA PRO A 81 7.84 -17.38 22.10
C PRO A 81 6.71 -16.33 22.17
N ILE A 82 5.75 -16.50 23.08
CA ILE A 82 4.64 -15.55 23.28
C ILE A 82 5.14 -14.25 23.94
N THR A 83 6.18 -14.36 24.77
CA THR A 83 6.77 -13.24 25.49
C THR A 83 7.55 -12.34 24.54
N PHE A 84 8.25 -12.88 23.55
CA PHE A 84 9.09 -12.10 22.64
C PHE A 84 8.30 -11.07 21.82
N ASP A 85 7.14 -11.46 21.28
CA ASP A 85 6.25 -10.55 20.54
C ASP A 85 5.63 -9.47 21.46
N LEU A 86 5.38 -9.81 22.72
CA LEU A 86 4.88 -8.88 23.74
C LEU A 86 5.98 -7.96 24.29
N VAL A 87 7.22 -8.46 24.36
CA VAL A 87 8.44 -7.76 24.75
C VAL A 87 8.81 -6.73 23.72
N MET A 88 8.78 -7.06 22.43
CA MET A 88 9.02 -6.09 21.37
C MET A 88 7.90 -5.04 21.28
N LYS A 89 6.68 -5.37 21.71
CA LYS A 89 5.59 -4.38 21.88
C LYS A 89 5.78 -3.46 23.10
N ARG A 90 6.61 -3.84 24.07
CA ARG A 90 6.86 -3.11 25.34
C ARG A 90 8.31 -2.63 25.52
N LEU A 91 9.17 -2.91 24.53
CA LEU A 91 10.60 -2.58 24.42
C LEU A 91 11.51 -2.93 25.62
N GLN A 92 11.11 -3.82 26.52
CA GLN A 92 12.00 -4.33 27.57
C GLN A 92 12.15 -5.84 27.45
N PRO A 93 13.29 -6.36 26.93
CA PRO A 93 13.56 -7.78 26.98
C PRO A 93 13.66 -8.26 28.43
N PRO A 94 13.19 -9.49 28.75
CA PRO A 94 13.47 -10.11 30.02
C PRO A 94 14.99 -10.14 30.23
N SER A 95 15.44 -10.02 31.48
CA SER A 95 16.87 -10.09 31.80
C SER A 95 17.54 -11.39 31.31
N SER A 96 16.77 -12.47 31.19
CA SER A 96 17.22 -13.74 30.62
C SER A 96 17.57 -13.67 29.12
N LEU A 97 17.13 -12.64 28.41
CA LEU A 97 17.49 -12.38 27.01
C LEU A 97 18.55 -11.27 26.86
N GLY A 98 19.23 -10.89 27.95
CA GLY A 98 20.34 -9.94 27.90
C GLY A 98 21.44 -10.42 26.96
N GLY A 99 21.79 -9.61 25.94
CA GLY A 99 22.78 -9.96 24.91
C GLY A 99 22.24 -10.73 23.71
N LEU A 100 20.92 -11.02 23.66
CA LEU A 100 20.28 -11.58 22.47
C LEU A 100 20.29 -10.55 21.33
N CYS A 101 20.90 -10.92 20.21
CA CYS A 101 20.79 -10.18 18.98
C CYS A 101 19.68 -10.76 18.09
N PHE A 102 18.51 -10.12 18.04
CA PHE A 102 17.38 -10.67 17.27
C PHE A 102 17.69 -10.83 15.77
N TYR A 103 18.19 -9.78 15.11
CA TYR A 103 18.53 -9.85 13.69
C TYR A 103 19.79 -10.66 13.38
N GLY A 104 20.70 -10.74 14.36
CA GLY A 104 21.85 -11.64 14.29
C GLY A 104 21.42 -13.09 14.34
N LEU A 105 20.46 -13.44 15.19
CA LEU A 105 19.90 -14.79 15.23
C LEU A 105 19.17 -15.12 13.92
N VAL A 106 18.35 -14.21 13.39
CA VAL A 106 17.72 -14.36 12.07
C VAL A 106 18.78 -14.60 10.99
N THR A 107 19.89 -13.85 11.01
CA THR A 107 21.00 -14.04 10.08
C THR A 107 21.71 -15.38 10.27
N ALA A 108 21.95 -15.80 11.50
CA ALA A 108 22.56 -17.08 11.84
C ALA A 108 21.72 -18.26 11.33
N ILE A 109 20.40 -18.22 11.54
CA ILE A 109 19.47 -19.23 11.02
C ILE A 109 19.56 -19.31 9.49
N PHE A 110 19.56 -18.17 8.81
CA PHE A 110 19.64 -18.13 7.34
C PHE A 110 20.92 -18.81 6.81
N LEU A 111 22.08 -18.41 7.35
CA LEU A 111 23.38 -18.92 6.93
C LEU A 111 23.52 -20.42 7.26
N ARG A 112 23.04 -20.85 8.43
CA ARG A 112 23.00 -22.26 8.83
C ARG A 112 22.14 -23.08 7.87
N SER A 113 20.92 -22.63 7.58
CA SER A 113 20.02 -23.30 6.62
C SER A 113 20.63 -23.38 5.23
N GLN A 114 21.30 -22.33 4.77
CA GLN A 114 22.00 -22.34 3.49
C GLN A 114 23.06 -23.44 3.45
N PHE A 115 23.97 -23.47 4.42
CA PHE A 115 25.07 -24.44 4.47
C PHE A 115 24.55 -25.89 4.61
N LEU A 116 23.53 -26.11 5.45
CA LEU A 116 22.87 -27.41 5.60
C LEU A 116 22.35 -27.94 4.25
N SER A 117 21.70 -27.08 3.48
CA SER A 117 21.14 -27.46 2.17
C SER A 117 22.24 -27.65 1.12
N GLU A 118 23.13 -26.68 0.95
CA GLU A 118 24.06 -26.64 -0.19
C GLU A 118 25.30 -27.53 0.00
N ASN A 119 25.76 -27.71 1.25
CA ASN A 119 27.03 -28.39 1.53
C ASN A 119 26.86 -29.75 2.21
N LEU A 120 25.78 -29.93 2.98
CA LEU A 120 25.56 -31.16 3.76
C LEU A 120 24.41 -32.02 3.22
N GLY A 121 23.58 -31.51 2.31
CA GLY A 121 22.42 -32.23 1.78
C GLY A 121 21.26 -32.40 2.79
N HIS A 122 21.28 -31.65 3.90
CA HIS A 122 20.27 -31.68 4.96
C HIS A 122 19.10 -30.74 4.63
N HIS A 123 18.41 -31.00 3.52
CA HIS A 123 17.40 -30.09 2.97
C HIS A 123 16.18 -29.88 3.86
N GLN A 124 15.72 -30.94 4.54
CA GLN A 124 14.56 -30.81 5.45
C GLN A 124 14.90 -29.93 6.65
N GLU A 125 16.07 -30.15 7.27
CA GLU A 125 16.53 -29.35 8.39
C GLU A 125 16.76 -27.88 8.00
N ALA A 126 17.30 -27.65 6.79
CA ALA A 126 17.41 -26.32 6.23
C ALA A 126 16.04 -25.64 6.06
N LEU A 127 15.04 -26.38 5.56
CA LEU A 127 13.68 -25.91 5.36
C LEU A 127 13.01 -25.54 6.69
N ASP A 128 13.17 -26.37 7.71
CA ASP A 128 12.66 -26.13 9.07
C ASP A 128 13.30 -24.86 9.64
N GLY A 129 14.62 -24.71 9.52
CA GLY A 129 15.32 -23.48 9.92
C GLY A 129 14.81 -22.22 9.19
N LEU A 130 14.51 -22.32 7.88
CA LEU A 130 13.91 -21.20 7.15
C LEU A 130 12.50 -20.87 7.66
N GLN A 131 11.71 -21.87 8.01
CA GLN A 131 10.38 -21.69 8.57
C GLN A 131 10.43 -21.08 9.99
N ASP A 132 11.43 -21.47 10.78
CA ASP A 132 11.72 -20.93 12.11
C ASP A 132 12.12 -19.46 12.06
N GLY A 133 13.03 -19.09 11.16
CA GLY A 133 13.42 -17.68 10.98
C GLY A 133 12.26 -16.80 10.50
N LEU A 134 11.37 -17.31 9.64
CA LEU A 134 10.13 -16.61 9.28
C LEU A 134 9.19 -16.44 10.48
N SER A 135 9.12 -17.44 11.36
CA SER A 135 8.28 -17.40 12.55
C SER A 135 8.80 -16.37 13.56
N LEU A 136 10.13 -16.27 13.73
CA LEU A 136 10.77 -15.22 14.53
C LEU A 136 10.48 -13.81 14.00
N LEU A 137 10.50 -13.61 12.68
CA LEU A 137 10.14 -12.33 12.05
C LEU A 137 8.62 -12.02 12.13
N GLY A 138 7.85 -12.93 12.71
CA GLY A 138 6.41 -12.84 12.90
C GLY A 138 5.61 -13.49 11.78
N ALA A 139 4.48 -14.12 12.13
CA ALA A 139 3.55 -14.74 11.16
C ALA A 139 3.10 -13.78 10.04
N ARG A 140 3.10 -12.47 10.34
CA ARG A 140 2.79 -11.38 9.42
C ARG A 140 3.99 -10.46 9.18
N LEU A 141 5.23 -10.97 9.24
CA LEU A 141 6.47 -10.23 9.00
C LEU A 141 6.52 -8.85 9.70
N HIS A 142 5.86 -8.73 10.86
CA HIS A 142 5.58 -7.45 11.47
C HIS A 142 6.82 -6.81 12.07
N LEU A 143 7.90 -7.58 12.23
CA LEU A 143 9.23 -7.14 12.65
C LEU A 143 10.15 -6.81 11.48
N ASP A 144 9.87 -7.28 10.25
CA ASP A 144 10.81 -7.25 9.12
C ASP A 144 11.23 -5.83 8.68
N PHE A 145 10.59 -4.77 9.16
CA PHE A 145 10.98 -3.39 8.89
C PHE A 145 12.34 -2.98 9.47
N VAL A 146 12.75 -3.63 10.55
CA VAL A 146 13.99 -3.29 11.24
C VAL A 146 15.21 -3.66 10.38
N ARG A 147 15.07 -4.59 9.43
CA ARG A 147 16.12 -4.92 8.46
C ARG A 147 16.56 -3.69 7.64
N GLU A 148 15.63 -2.82 7.22
CA GLU A 148 16.01 -1.60 6.50
C GLU A 148 16.67 -0.55 7.39
N ALA A 149 16.50 -0.69 8.71
CA ALA A 149 17.10 0.16 9.72
C ALA A 149 18.34 -0.48 10.37
N SER A 150 18.72 -1.70 9.97
CA SER A 150 19.87 -2.44 10.50
C SER A 150 20.87 -2.82 9.41
N SER A 151 22.13 -3.04 9.79
CA SER A 151 23.17 -3.50 8.86
C SER A 151 23.14 -5.01 8.60
N TRP A 152 22.18 -5.73 9.18
CA TRP A 152 22.04 -7.18 9.00
C TRP A 152 21.54 -7.54 7.59
N PRO A 153 22.22 -8.45 6.88
CA PRO A 153 21.98 -8.63 5.45
C PRO A 153 20.70 -9.39 5.11
N PHE A 154 20.14 -10.20 5.99
CA PHE A 154 19.01 -11.08 5.67
C PHE A 154 17.71 -10.65 6.36
N GLY A 155 16.59 -10.81 5.65
CA GLY A 155 15.26 -10.57 6.22
C GLY A 155 14.19 -11.49 5.64
N ALA A 156 12.93 -11.21 5.91
CA ALA A 156 11.84 -12.15 5.64
C ALA A 156 11.69 -12.56 4.17
N LEU A 157 12.04 -11.65 3.25
CA LEU A 157 11.99 -11.94 1.82
C LEU A 157 13.02 -12.97 1.40
N ASP A 158 14.24 -12.88 1.94
CA ASP A 158 15.31 -13.83 1.65
C ASP A 158 14.91 -15.22 2.18
N PHE A 159 14.40 -15.28 3.40
CA PHE A 159 13.86 -16.50 3.97
C PHE A 159 12.76 -17.13 3.12
N ARG A 160 11.78 -16.33 2.68
CA ARG A 160 10.63 -16.83 1.92
C ARG A 160 11.03 -17.36 0.55
N VAL A 161 11.81 -16.59 -0.21
CA VAL A 161 12.26 -17.00 -1.55
C VAL A 161 13.01 -18.34 -1.46
N ASN A 162 13.91 -18.49 -0.49
CA ASN A 162 14.69 -19.72 -0.34
C ASN A 162 13.86 -20.88 0.19
N ARG A 163 12.90 -20.63 1.10
CA ARG A 163 11.99 -21.67 1.59
C ARG A 163 11.12 -22.20 0.46
N ASP A 164 10.49 -21.32 -0.31
CA ASP A 164 9.58 -21.72 -1.38
C ASP A 164 10.34 -22.45 -2.50
N ASN A 165 11.56 -22.01 -2.82
CA ASN A 165 12.45 -22.70 -3.76
C ASN A 165 12.86 -24.09 -3.24
N LEU A 166 13.31 -24.19 -2.00
CA LEU A 166 13.76 -25.44 -1.40
C LEU A 166 12.60 -26.44 -1.24
N GLN A 167 11.43 -25.97 -0.80
CA GLN A 167 10.21 -26.78 -0.69
C GLN A 167 9.79 -27.34 -2.06
N THR A 168 9.83 -26.51 -3.11
CA THR A 168 9.54 -26.96 -4.47
C THR A 168 10.54 -28.02 -4.94
N TRP A 169 11.82 -27.86 -4.61
CA TRP A 169 12.87 -28.80 -4.96
C TRP A 169 12.73 -30.14 -4.22
N VAL A 170 12.53 -30.12 -2.89
CA VAL A 170 12.29 -31.32 -2.07
C VAL A 170 11.07 -32.10 -2.57
N GLY A 171 10.02 -31.40 -3.00
CA GLY A 171 8.83 -32.02 -3.61
C GLY A 171 9.09 -32.68 -4.97
N ARG A 172 10.11 -32.24 -5.73
CA ARG A 172 10.48 -32.81 -7.04
C ARG A 172 11.48 -33.97 -6.93
N GLU A 173 12.38 -33.93 -5.97
CA GLU A 173 13.41 -34.96 -5.74
C GLU A 173 12.84 -36.34 -5.38
N GLN A 174 11.60 -36.40 -4.87
CA GLN A 174 10.86 -37.66 -4.78
C GLN A 174 10.61 -38.32 -6.16
N GLY A 175 10.91 -37.62 -7.28
CA GLY A 175 10.70 -38.06 -8.65
C GLY A 175 11.96 -38.37 -9.48
N LYS A 176 12.96 -37.46 -9.61
CA LYS A 176 14.19 -37.65 -10.45
C LYS A 176 15.35 -36.74 -10.01
N ARG A 177 16.57 -37.30 -9.99
CA ARG A 177 17.79 -36.77 -9.32
C ARG A 177 18.72 -35.92 -10.21
N THR A 178 18.22 -35.28 -11.26
CA THR A 178 19.08 -34.65 -12.29
C THR A 178 19.40 -33.17 -12.06
N ASP A 179 18.65 -32.50 -11.19
CA ASP A 179 18.84 -31.07 -10.94
C ASP A 179 19.64 -30.89 -9.65
N GLY A 180 20.74 -30.13 -9.69
CA GLY A 180 21.53 -29.81 -8.50
C GLY A 180 20.69 -29.19 -7.37
N PRO A 181 21.23 -29.11 -6.14
CA PRO A 181 20.50 -28.60 -4.99
C PRO A 181 19.94 -27.19 -5.25
N ALA A 182 18.79 -26.88 -4.65
CA ALA A 182 18.20 -25.55 -4.74
C ALA A 182 19.20 -24.49 -4.27
N SER A 183 19.71 -23.70 -5.22
CA SER A 183 20.66 -22.61 -4.93
C SER A 183 19.96 -21.53 -4.10
N PHE A 184 20.55 -21.13 -2.98
CA PHE A 184 20.07 -19.99 -2.22
C PHE A 184 20.29 -18.70 -3.02
N ARG A 185 19.34 -17.77 -2.89
CA ARG A 185 19.34 -16.49 -3.59
C ARG A 185 18.98 -15.38 -2.62
N THR A 186 19.68 -14.26 -2.71
CA THR A 186 19.17 -13.03 -2.11
C THR A 186 17.94 -12.57 -2.85
N SER A 187 17.01 -11.99 -2.13
CA SER A 187 15.89 -11.28 -2.71
C SER A 187 16.41 -10.21 -3.71
N PRO A 188 15.98 -10.21 -4.99
CA PRO A 188 16.43 -9.24 -5.99
C PRO A 188 16.00 -7.81 -5.64
N PHE A 189 15.14 -7.65 -4.64
CA PHE A 189 14.69 -6.36 -4.11
C PHE A 189 15.75 -5.66 -3.26
N THR A 190 16.86 -6.34 -2.98
CA THR A 190 17.98 -5.78 -2.23
C THR A 190 19.02 -5.27 -3.20
N GLY A 191 18.96 -3.97 -3.49
CA GLY A 191 19.76 -3.38 -4.55
C GLY A 191 19.03 -3.22 -5.88
N LEU A 192 17.68 -3.21 -5.89
CA LEU A 192 16.99 -2.43 -6.91
C LEU A 192 17.52 -1.00 -6.79
N GLN A 193 18.50 -0.66 -7.63
CA GLN A 193 18.79 0.73 -7.93
C GLN A 193 17.43 1.36 -8.18
N GLU A 194 17.08 2.36 -7.36
CA GLU A 194 15.85 3.11 -7.58
C GLU A 194 15.85 3.43 -9.07
N PRO A 195 14.87 2.91 -9.84
CA PRO A 195 14.92 3.04 -11.28
C PRO A 195 15.08 4.53 -11.53
N ARG A 196 16.23 4.92 -12.11
CA ARG A 196 16.54 6.33 -12.34
C ARG A 196 15.28 6.92 -12.95
N PRO A 197 14.65 7.93 -12.32
CA PRO A 197 13.36 8.39 -12.76
C PRO A 197 13.49 8.69 -14.24
N ARG A 198 12.89 7.83 -15.08
CA ARG A 198 12.87 8.10 -16.51
C ARG A 198 12.16 9.43 -16.59
N LEU A 199 12.86 10.45 -17.12
CA LEU A 199 12.22 11.70 -17.48
C LEU A 199 11.02 11.30 -18.30
N VAL A 200 9.84 11.39 -17.69
CA VAL A 200 8.59 11.21 -18.42
C VAL A 200 8.65 12.32 -19.42
N ALA A 201 8.90 11.97 -20.68
CA ALA A 201 8.95 12.92 -21.78
C ALA A 201 7.74 13.82 -21.54
N ARG A 202 7.99 15.12 -21.33
CA ARG A 202 6.91 16.09 -21.25
C ARG A 202 6.16 15.85 -22.55
N THR A 203 4.99 15.23 -22.46
CA THR A 203 4.08 15.22 -23.57
C THR A 203 3.81 16.69 -23.79
N GLN A 204 4.47 17.26 -24.79
CA GLN A 204 4.03 18.47 -25.46
C GLN A 204 2.72 18.06 -26.16
N ALA A 205 1.70 17.70 -25.37
CA ALA A 205 0.35 17.94 -25.78
C ALA A 205 0.32 19.45 -25.91
N SER A 206 0.54 19.94 -27.13
CA SER A 206 0.11 21.27 -27.49
C SER A 206 -1.39 21.25 -27.24
N TRP A 207 -1.80 21.69 -26.05
CA TRP A 207 -3.17 22.07 -25.80
C TRP A 207 -3.38 23.27 -26.71
N ARG A 208 -3.62 23.02 -28.00
CA ARG A 208 -4.35 23.96 -28.83
C ARG A 208 -5.67 24.06 -28.10
N ARG A 209 -5.80 25.13 -27.32
CA ARG A 209 -7.08 25.55 -26.78
C ARG A 209 -8.01 25.47 -27.99
N LEU A 210 -8.99 24.58 -27.94
CA LEU A 210 -10.01 24.44 -28.98
C LEU A 210 -10.82 25.74 -28.94
N GLU A 211 -10.22 26.82 -29.42
CA GLU A 211 -10.86 28.07 -29.74
C GLU A 211 -11.57 27.84 -31.06
N SER A 212 -12.54 26.91 -31.04
CA SER A 212 -13.46 26.70 -32.13
C SER A 212 -14.25 28.01 -32.28
N PRO A 213 -14.09 28.79 -33.37
CA PRO A 213 -14.59 30.16 -33.47
C PRO A 213 -16.14 30.29 -33.41
N GLY A 214 -16.86 29.16 -33.41
CA GLY A 214 -18.31 29.09 -33.34
C GLY A 214 -18.91 28.74 -31.97
N TRP A 215 -18.11 28.47 -30.92
CA TRP A 215 -18.61 28.08 -29.58
C TRP A 215 -19.10 29.29 -28.76
N ARG A 216 -19.95 30.13 -29.36
CA ARG A 216 -20.51 31.33 -28.72
C ARG A 216 -21.46 30.95 -27.59
N ARG A 217 -21.04 31.23 -26.35
CA ARG A 217 -21.72 31.91 -25.21
C ARG A 217 -23.22 31.69 -24.91
N GLU A 218 -23.95 30.76 -25.50
CA GLU A 218 -25.21 30.35 -24.87
C GLU A 218 -24.88 29.75 -23.51
N LYS A 219 -25.57 30.24 -22.47
CA LYS A 219 -25.46 29.73 -21.09
C LYS A 219 -26.14 28.36 -21.02
N ARG A 220 -25.63 27.39 -21.78
CA ARG A 220 -26.08 26.01 -21.69
C ARG A 220 -25.54 25.43 -20.40
N VAL A 221 -26.43 24.80 -19.63
CA VAL A 221 -26.04 23.99 -18.48
C VAL A 221 -25.76 22.60 -19.00
N LEU A 222 -24.53 22.09 -18.83
CA LEU A 222 -24.18 20.72 -19.15
C LEU A 222 -24.33 19.85 -17.90
N GLY A 223 -25.26 18.91 -17.94
CA GLY A 223 -25.46 17.87 -16.95
C GLY A 223 -24.43 16.75 -17.08
N LEU A 224 -23.77 16.41 -15.97
CA LEU A 224 -22.81 15.33 -15.84
C LEU A 224 -23.30 14.37 -14.77
N ALA A 225 -23.37 13.07 -15.07
CA ALA A 225 -23.64 12.03 -14.09
C ALA A 225 -22.35 11.23 -13.83
N VAL A 226 -21.84 11.26 -12.61
CA VAL A 226 -20.53 10.71 -12.26
C VAL A 226 -20.69 9.54 -11.30
N PHE A 227 -20.16 8.40 -11.68
CA PHE A 227 -20.33 7.11 -11.02
C PHE A 227 -19.02 6.58 -10.46
N GLY A 228 -19.03 6.12 -9.21
CA GLY A 228 -17.92 5.36 -8.66
C GLY A 228 -18.05 5.07 -7.17
N VAL A 229 -17.20 4.19 -6.67
CA VAL A 229 -17.26 3.73 -5.26
C VAL A 229 -16.29 4.46 -4.34
N HIS A 230 -15.28 5.14 -4.90
CA HIS A 230 -14.30 5.90 -4.13
C HIS A 230 -14.48 7.40 -4.39
N SER A 231 -14.94 8.14 -3.39
CA SER A 231 -15.26 9.57 -3.51
C SER A 231 -14.18 10.39 -4.21
N THR A 232 -12.92 10.25 -3.80
CA THR A 232 -11.83 11.08 -4.32
C THR A 232 -11.52 10.77 -5.78
N LEU A 233 -11.72 9.51 -6.19
CA LEU A 233 -11.56 9.06 -7.56
C LEU A 233 -12.70 9.58 -8.46
N VAL A 234 -13.91 9.75 -7.92
CA VAL A 234 -15.08 10.35 -8.59
C VAL A 234 -14.92 11.87 -8.69
N LEU A 235 -14.46 12.52 -7.62
CA LEU A 235 -14.27 13.97 -7.57
C LEU A 235 -13.19 14.45 -8.54
N GLU A 236 -12.18 13.63 -8.82
CA GLU A 236 -11.10 13.98 -9.73
C GLU A 236 -11.58 14.28 -11.16
N PRO A 237 -12.15 13.33 -11.93
CA PRO A 237 -12.62 13.60 -13.29
C PRO A 237 -13.77 14.62 -13.31
N ALA A 238 -14.62 14.66 -12.28
CA ALA A 238 -15.67 15.67 -12.15
C ALA A 238 -15.10 17.09 -12.09
N THR A 239 -14.06 17.30 -11.27
CA THR A 239 -13.40 18.61 -11.16
C THR A 239 -12.53 18.94 -12.37
N MET A 240 -11.89 17.94 -13.00
CA MET A 240 -11.20 18.11 -14.28
C MET A 240 -12.15 18.59 -15.38
N LEU A 241 -13.31 17.94 -15.54
CA LEU A 241 -14.31 18.35 -16.54
C LEU A 241 -14.87 19.74 -16.23
N LYS A 242 -15.21 20.02 -14.97
CA LYS A 242 -15.67 21.36 -14.56
C LYS A 242 -14.64 22.46 -14.83
N ALA A 243 -13.35 22.14 -14.75
CA ALA A 243 -12.28 23.08 -15.10
C ALA A 243 -12.12 23.22 -16.63
N ALA A 244 -12.13 22.10 -17.36
CA ALA A 244 -11.94 22.04 -18.81
C ALA A 244 -13.10 22.65 -19.60
N LEU A 245 -14.33 22.50 -19.12
CA LEU A 245 -15.55 22.97 -19.79
C LEU A 245 -15.85 24.45 -19.53
N ARG A 246 -14.99 25.20 -18.83
CA ARG A 246 -15.18 26.64 -18.65
C ARG A 246 -15.18 27.35 -20.01
N PRO A 247 -16.15 28.23 -20.29
CA PRO A 247 -17.01 28.92 -19.33
C PRO A 247 -18.40 28.28 -19.09
N TRP A 248 -18.68 27.07 -19.58
CA TRP A 248 -20.00 26.45 -19.44
C TRP A 248 -20.36 26.21 -17.97
N THR A 249 -21.64 26.37 -17.65
CA THR A 249 -22.17 25.96 -16.35
C THR A 249 -22.34 24.45 -16.36
N THR A 250 -21.62 23.73 -15.51
CA THR A 250 -21.78 22.27 -15.38
C THR A 250 -22.64 21.95 -14.16
N ARG A 251 -23.73 21.20 -14.33
CA ARG A 251 -24.46 20.55 -13.24
C ARG A 251 -23.86 19.16 -13.08
N VAL A 252 -23.33 18.84 -11.91
CA VAL A 252 -22.69 17.54 -11.65
C VAL A 252 -23.52 16.81 -10.62
N GLN A 253 -24.06 15.66 -11.02
CA GLN A 253 -24.70 14.71 -10.13
C GLN A 253 -23.72 13.56 -9.86
N ILE A 254 -23.44 13.30 -8.58
CA ILE A 254 -22.59 12.19 -8.18
C ILE A 254 -23.46 11.05 -7.68
N PHE A 255 -23.21 9.87 -8.25
CA PHE A 255 -23.66 8.58 -7.78
C PHE A 255 -22.44 7.89 -7.17
N MET A 256 -22.26 8.07 -5.86
CA MET A 256 -21.21 7.40 -5.08
C MET A 256 -21.79 6.88 -3.77
N ARG A 257 -21.00 6.10 -3.01
CA ARG A 257 -21.40 5.60 -1.69
C ARG A 257 -22.04 6.75 -0.91
N ASP A 258 -23.21 6.46 -0.34
CA ASP A 258 -24.11 7.47 0.15
C ASP A 258 -23.42 8.48 1.07
N CYS A 259 -24.07 9.62 1.19
CA CYS A 259 -23.90 10.49 2.33
C CYS A 259 -24.84 10.04 3.43
N PRO A 260 -24.49 9.01 4.23
CA PRO A 260 -25.40 8.49 5.21
C PRO A 260 -25.76 9.60 6.18
N ARG A 261 -27.03 10.01 6.14
CA ARG A 261 -27.66 10.79 7.19
C ARG A 261 -27.52 9.96 8.49
N GLY A 262 -26.48 10.22 9.28
CA GLY A 262 -26.24 9.56 10.56
C GLY A 262 -24.99 8.68 10.68
N ASN A 263 -24.22 8.41 9.62
CA ASN A 263 -22.94 7.70 9.80
C ASN A 263 -21.77 8.69 9.79
N ALA A 264 -21.33 9.05 10.99
CA ALA A 264 -20.23 9.99 11.21
C ALA A 264 -18.95 9.60 10.45
N ALA A 265 -18.70 8.30 10.23
CA ALA A 265 -17.52 7.82 9.51
C ALA A 265 -17.48 8.29 8.05
N TRP A 266 -18.65 8.52 7.41
CA TRP A 266 -18.74 8.90 5.99
C TRP A 266 -19.16 10.35 5.76
N SER A 267 -19.59 11.06 6.81
CA SER A 267 -19.96 12.49 6.77
C SER A 267 -18.92 13.37 6.07
N HIS A 268 -17.65 12.97 6.12
CA HIS A 268 -16.58 13.68 5.47
C HIS A 268 -16.62 13.61 3.94
N HIS A 269 -16.97 12.47 3.35
CA HIS A 269 -17.07 12.34 1.89
C HIS A 269 -18.13 13.30 1.32
N CYS A 270 -19.20 13.54 2.09
CA CYS A 270 -20.21 14.54 1.82
C CYS A 270 -19.65 15.94 1.87
N ALA A 271 -18.97 16.29 2.96
CA ALA A 271 -18.33 17.58 3.10
C ALA A 271 -17.35 17.84 1.94
N LEU A 272 -16.62 16.82 1.48
CA LEU A 272 -15.73 16.91 0.34
C LEU A 272 -16.47 17.15 -0.98
N GLN A 273 -17.54 16.38 -1.23
CA GLN A 273 -18.39 16.60 -2.41
C GLN A 273 -19.00 18.01 -2.42
N CYS A 274 -19.59 18.42 -1.30
CA CYS A 274 -20.11 19.77 -1.08
C CYS A 274 -19.06 20.84 -1.40
N GLN A 275 -17.87 20.72 -0.81
CA GLN A 275 -16.80 21.70 -0.98
C GLN A 275 -16.24 21.72 -2.41
N ALA A 276 -16.06 20.56 -3.02
CA ALA A 276 -15.45 20.43 -4.35
C ALA A 276 -16.42 20.84 -5.46
N LEU A 277 -17.68 20.40 -5.38
CA LEU A 277 -18.66 20.58 -6.44
C LEU A 277 -19.65 21.71 -6.18
N GLY A 278 -19.94 22.03 -4.91
CA GLY A 278 -20.96 23.00 -4.52
C GLY A 278 -22.38 22.42 -4.43
N SER A 279 -22.53 21.09 -4.56
CA SER A 279 -23.81 20.38 -4.33
C SER A 279 -23.64 19.40 -3.18
N CYS A 280 -24.58 19.45 -2.24
CA CYS A 280 -24.63 18.58 -1.06
C CYS A 280 -25.78 17.59 -1.10
N GLU A 281 -26.67 17.71 -2.08
CA GLU A 281 -27.87 16.90 -2.12
C GLU A 281 -27.50 15.53 -2.68
N PRO A 282 -27.80 14.43 -1.96
CA PRO A 282 -27.88 13.12 -2.61
C PRO A 282 -28.93 13.22 -3.73
N GLY A 283 -28.86 12.36 -4.75
CA GLY A 283 -29.90 12.31 -5.78
C GLY A 283 -31.31 12.14 -5.18
N SER A 284 -32.36 12.24 -6.00
CA SER A 284 -33.73 12.01 -5.56
C SER A 284 -33.83 10.78 -4.63
N GLU A 285 -34.59 10.85 -3.53
CA GLU A 285 -34.49 9.87 -2.43
C GLU A 285 -34.57 8.40 -2.88
N GLY A 286 -35.39 8.09 -3.89
CA GLY A 286 -35.47 6.73 -4.46
C GLY A 286 -34.27 6.29 -5.30
N SER A 287 -33.70 7.19 -6.12
CA SER A 287 -32.49 6.91 -6.92
C SER A 287 -31.23 6.71 -6.06
N SER A 288 -31.18 7.41 -4.94
CA SER A 288 -30.08 7.30 -3.98
C SER A 288 -30.11 5.93 -3.30
N GLN A 289 -31.29 5.43 -2.90
CA GLN A 289 -31.40 4.10 -2.31
C GLN A 289 -31.00 2.98 -3.27
N LEU A 290 -31.46 3.01 -4.52
CA LEU A 290 -31.06 1.99 -5.51
C LEU A 290 -29.56 2.02 -5.80
N TRP A 291 -28.95 3.21 -5.80
CA TRP A 291 -27.50 3.32 -5.92
C TRP A 291 -26.78 2.76 -4.69
N VAL A 292 -27.31 3.01 -3.50
CA VAL A 292 -26.81 2.43 -2.25
C VAL A 292 -26.84 0.91 -2.31
N ASP A 293 -27.96 0.34 -2.76
CA ASP A 293 -28.09 -1.10 -2.95
C ASP A 293 -27.05 -1.61 -3.95
N LEU A 294 -26.85 -0.90 -5.07
CA LEU A 294 -25.82 -1.24 -6.07
C LEU A 294 -24.40 -1.18 -5.51
N VAL A 295 -24.07 -0.15 -4.73
CA VAL A 295 -22.76 -0.03 -4.06
C VAL A 295 -22.59 -1.12 -3.01
N HIS A 296 -23.63 -1.43 -2.23
CA HIS A 296 -23.59 -2.52 -1.24
C HIS A 296 -23.35 -3.87 -1.92
N MET A 297 -24.08 -4.18 -2.99
CA MET A 297 -23.83 -5.38 -3.80
C MET A 297 -22.38 -5.44 -4.28
N PHE A 298 -21.83 -4.30 -4.72
CA PHE A 298 -20.44 -4.23 -5.19
C PHE A 298 -19.41 -4.41 -4.07
N GLU A 299 -19.66 -3.84 -2.89
CA GLU A 299 -18.78 -3.99 -1.72
C GLU A 299 -18.81 -5.41 -1.17
N GLU A 300 -20.01 -6.00 -1.04
CA GLU A 300 -20.15 -7.40 -0.66
C GLU A 300 -19.43 -8.31 -1.67
N ALA A 301 -19.54 -8.05 -2.98
CA ALA A 301 -18.78 -8.81 -3.98
C ALA A 301 -17.26 -8.70 -3.79
N ILE A 302 -16.75 -7.55 -3.36
CA ILE A 302 -15.32 -7.34 -3.08
C ILE A 302 -14.88 -8.02 -1.78
N HIS A 303 -15.72 -8.00 -0.75
CA HIS A 303 -15.36 -8.40 0.61
C HIS A 303 -15.77 -9.84 0.97
N GLU A 304 -16.90 -10.32 0.46
CA GLU A 304 -17.48 -11.63 0.73
C GLU A 304 -17.21 -12.57 -0.46
N ARG A 305 -16.03 -13.21 -0.46
CA ARG A 305 -15.54 -14.12 -1.52
C ARG A 305 -16.44 -15.31 -1.87
N GLN A 306 -17.53 -15.54 -1.15
CA GLN A 306 -18.36 -16.74 -1.28
C GLN A 306 -19.62 -16.53 -2.13
N ARG A 307 -19.94 -15.30 -2.55
CA ARG A 307 -21.10 -15.04 -3.41
C ARG A 307 -20.66 -14.53 -4.78
N TYR A 308 -20.92 -15.34 -5.80
CA TYR A 308 -20.90 -14.89 -7.19
C TYR A 308 -22.20 -14.13 -7.45
N TYR A 309 -22.08 -12.85 -7.80
CA TYR A 309 -23.24 -12.04 -8.14
C TYR A 309 -23.56 -12.18 -9.62
N GLN A 310 -24.85 -12.12 -9.95
CA GLN A 310 -25.32 -12.15 -11.33
C GLN A 310 -25.24 -10.74 -11.92
N VAL A 311 -24.59 -10.59 -13.07
CA VAL A 311 -24.51 -9.31 -13.81
C VAL A 311 -25.91 -8.75 -14.13
N ALA A 312 -26.89 -9.64 -14.30
CA ALA A 312 -28.29 -9.27 -14.53
C ALA A 312 -28.88 -8.44 -13.38
N ASP A 313 -28.50 -8.70 -12.14
CA ASP A 313 -29.03 -7.96 -10.98
C ASP A 313 -28.54 -6.49 -11.02
N TYR A 314 -27.25 -6.29 -11.30
CA TYR A 314 -26.68 -4.95 -11.48
C TYR A 314 -27.32 -4.18 -12.64
N LEU A 315 -27.53 -4.85 -13.77
CA LEU A 315 -28.17 -4.24 -14.93
C LEU A 315 -29.62 -3.85 -14.61
N THR A 316 -30.36 -4.70 -13.90
CA THR A 316 -31.74 -4.43 -13.51
C THR A 316 -31.82 -3.21 -12.60
N VAL A 317 -30.97 -3.14 -11.57
CA VAL A 317 -30.93 -1.98 -10.66
C VAL A 317 -30.53 -0.72 -11.41
N LEU A 318 -29.52 -0.77 -12.28
CA LEU A 318 -29.04 0.40 -13.00
C LEU A 318 -30.05 0.91 -14.05
N ALA A 319 -30.75 -0.01 -14.73
CA ALA A 319 -31.83 0.33 -15.65
C ALA A 319 -32.99 1.00 -14.90
N GLU A 320 -33.34 0.47 -13.73
CA GLU A 320 -34.40 1.04 -12.88
C GLU A 320 -34.01 2.42 -12.34
N MET A 321 -32.76 2.59 -11.90
CA MET A 321 -32.23 3.90 -11.53
C MET A 321 -32.35 4.91 -12.68
N HIS A 322 -31.93 4.52 -13.88
CA HIS A 322 -32.07 5.36 -15.06
C HIS A 322 -33.55 5.67 -15.37
N ARG A 323 -34.46 4.72 -15.18
CA ARG A 323 -35.90 4.93 -15.37
C ARG A 323 -36.53 5.87 -14.34
N LEU A 324 -36.04 5.89 -13.10
CA LEU A 324 -36.59 6.69 -12.00
C LEU A 324 -35.97 8.08 -11.91
N ASP A 325 -34.65 8.20 -12.05
CA ASP A 325 -33.92 9.45 -11.83
C ASP A 325 -33.91 10.37 -13.07
N ALA A 326 -34.64 11.49 -12.98
CA ALA A 326 -34.74 12.46 -14.06
C ALA A 326 -33.41 13.20 -14.35
N GLU A 327 -32.56 13.39 -13.33
CA GLU A 327 -31.24 13.99 -13.52
C GLU A 327 -30.31 13.04 -14.24
N LEU A 328 -30.40 11.75 -13.91
CA LEU A 328 -29.64 10.71 -14.57
C LEU A 328 -30.00 10.59 -16.06
N ARG A 329 -31.30 10.63 -16.39
CA ARG A 329 -31.77 10.69 -17.78
C ARG A 329 -31.42 12.01 -18.45
N GLY A 330 -31.40 13.11 -17.71
CA GLY A 330 -31.10 14.45 -18.21
C GLY A 330 -29.63 14.66 -18.56
N ALA A 331 -28.70 14.01 -17.86
CA ALA A 331 -27.26 14.21 -18.00
C ALA A 331 -26.79 14.02 -19.45
N GLU A 332 -26.07 14.98 -20.04
CA GLU A 332 -25.53 14.88 -21.41
C GLU A 332 -24.30 13.99 -21.51
N MET A 333 -23.64 13.70 -20.39
CA MET A 333 -22.43 12.88 -20.36
C MET A 333 -22.38 12.07 -19.06
N TYR A 334 -21.89 10.84 -19.19
CA TYR A 334 -21.61 9.96 -18.06
C TYR A 334 -20.12 9.90 -17.80
N VAL A 335 -19.76 9.83 -16.52
CA VAL A 335 -18.39 9.61 -16.07
C VAL A 335 -18.41 8.41 -15.15
N CYS A 336 -17.46 7.51 -15.28
CA CYS A 336 -17.38 6.32 -14.44
C CYS A 336 -15.93 6.04 -14.06
N THR A 337 -15.71 5.50 -12.86
CA THR A 337 -14.35 5.27 -12.34
C THR A 337 -14.01 3.83 -12.00
N ALA A 338 -14.99 2.94 -12.10
CA ALA A 338 -14.85 1.51 -11.91
C ALA A 338 -15.19 0.81 -13.22
N PRO A 339 -14.33 -0.07 -13.75
CA PRO A 339 -14.60 -0.76 -15.02
C PRO A 339 -15.97 -1.42 -15.05
N LEU A 340 -16.34 -2.16 -13.98
CA LEU A 340 -17.65 -2.84 -13.88
C LEU A 340 -18.81 -1.87 -14.13
N VAL A 341 -18.80 -0.75 -13.42
CA VAL A 341 -19.85 0.26 -13.51
C VAL A 341 -19.87 0.92 -14.89
N CYS A 342 -18.70 1.17 -15.50
CA CYS A 342 -18.61 1.74 -16.84
C CYS A 342 -19.32 0.89 -17.90
N SER A 343 -19.07 -0.42 -17.93
CA SER A 343 -19.68 -1.24 -18.97
C SER A 343 -21.15 -1.55 -18.69
N LEU A 344 -21.56 -1.62 -17.42
CA LEU A 344 -22.98 -1.71 -17.06
C LEU A 344 -23.73 -0.45 -17.51
N LEU A 345 -23.17 0.74 -17.25
CA LEU A 345 -23.72 2.02 -17.74
C LEU A 345 -23.85 2.01 -19.25
N ARG A 346 -22.81 1.59 -19.98
CA ARG A 346 -22.84 1.56 -21.45
C ARG A 346 -23.95 0.68 -22.02
N THR A 347 -24.40 -0.35 -21.29
CA THR A 347 -25.54 -1.20 -21.66
C THR A 347 -26.89 -0.51 -21.49
N VAL A 348 -26.99 0.48 -20.60
CA VAL A 348 -28.26 1.18 -20.30
C VAL A 348 -28.34 2.61 -20.88
N VAL A 349 -27.21 3.22 -21.24
CA VAL A 349 -27.16 4.60 -21.73
C VAL A 349 -26.47 4.71 -23.09
N GLU A 350 -27.01 5.57 -23.94
CA GLU A 350 -26.45 5.83 -25.27
C GLU A 350 -25.45 7.00 -25.31
N LYS A 351 -25.46 7.87 -24.30
CA LYS A 351 -24.73 9.14 -24.31
C LYS A 351 -23.22 8.98 -24.13
N PRO A 352 -22.42 10.03 -24.44
CA PRO A 352 -20.97 9.98 -24.29
C PRO A 352 -20.52 9.56 -22.88
N LEU A 353 -19.53 8.68 -22.83
CA LEU A 353 -18.97 8.14 -21.60
C LEU A 353 -17.49 8.51 -21.45
N LEU A 354 -17.12 9.07 -20.30
CA LEU A 354 -15.72 9.17 -19.87
C LEU A 354 -15.43 8.16 -18.76
N ALA A 355 -14.64 7.15 -19.09
CA ALA A 355 -14.12 6.19 -18.14
C ALA A 355 -12.76 6.63 -17.61
N TYR A 356 -12.73 7.12 -16.37
CA TYR A 356 -11.49 7.48 -15.65
C TYR A 356 -11.19 6.43 -14.58
N LEU A 357 -10.53 5.35 -15.00
CA LEU A 357 -10.45 4.12 -14.24
C LEU A 357 -9.46 4.24 -13.08
N GLY A 358 -9.94 4.00 -11.86
CA GLY A 358 -9.16 3.94 -10.62
C GLY A 358 -9.07 2.56 -9.96
N MET A 359 -9.85 1.62 -10.46
CA MET A 359 -10.02 0.30 -9.89
C MET A 359 -9.54 -0.79 -10.84
N GLN A 360 -9.19 -1.94 -10.25
CA GLN A 360 -8.81 -3.13 -11.00
C GLN A 360 -9.94 -3.59 -11.95
N LEU A 361 -9.55 -4.18 -13.08
CA LEU A 361 -10.47 -4.64 -14.12
C LEU A 361 -11.29 -5.86 -13.68
N HIS A 362 -10.67 -6.78 -12.96
CA HIS A 362 -11.32 -8.01 -12.49
C HIS A 362 -12.12 -7.77 -11.20
N VAL A 363 -13.32 -8.31 -11.20
CA VAL A 363 -14.24 -8.41 -10.05
C VAL A 363 -14.47 -9.88 -9.74
N ASN A 364 -14.97 -10.21 -8.54
CA ASN A 364 -15.27 -11.59 -8.16
C ASN A 364 -16.54 -12.07 -8.89
N VAL A 365 -16.37 -12.49 -10.14
CA VAL A 365 -17.40 -13.16 -10.96
C VAL A 365 -16.87 -14.53 -11.39
N ASP A 366 -17.75 -15.41 -11.87
CA ASP A 366 -17.31 -16.68 -12.42
C ASP A 366 -16.45 -16.46 -13.68
N ARG A 367 -15.65 -17.47 -14.04
CA ARG A 367 -14.67 -17.37 -15.13
C ARG A 367 -15.30 -17.04 -16.49
N GLN A 368 -16.50 -17.57 -16.77
CA GLN A 368 -17.17 -17.32 -18.04
C GLN A 368 -17.65 -15.86 -18.11
N THR A 369 -18.25 -15.38 -17.03
CA THR A 369 -18.66 -13.98 -16.90
C THR A 369 -17.47 -13.02 -16.98
N ASP A 370 -16.32 -13.36 -16.38
CA ASP A 370 -15.09 -12.53 -16.49
C ASP A 370 -14.62 -12.44 -17.95
N GLN A 371 -14.68 -13.53 -18.73
CA GLN A 371 -14.29 -13.48 -20.14
C GLN A 371 -15.23 -12.62 -20.98
N LEU A 372 -16.54 -12.80 -20.83
CA LEU A 372 -17.54 -11.98 -21.52
C LEU A 372 -17.39 -10.50 -21.17
N TRP A 373 -17.10 -10.23 -19.89
CA TRP A 373 -16.82 -8.91 -19.38
C TRP A 373 -15.61 -8.25 -20.06
N LEU A 374 -14.50 -8.96 -20.16
CA LEU A 374 -13.29 -8.46 -20.82
C LEU A 374 -13.53 -8.20 -22.32
N MET A 375 -14.31 -9.05 -22.99
CA MET A 375 -14.71 -8.84 -24.39
C MET A 375 -15.57 -7.59 -24.57
N HIS A 376 -16.55 -7.37 -23.68
CA HIS A 376 -17.38 -6.16 -23.69
C HIS A 376 -16.54 -4.90 -23.46
N PHE A 377 -15.61 -4.95 -22.49
CA PHE A 377 -14.65 -3.87 -22.25
C PHE A 377 -13.80 -3.54 -23.49
N GLN A 378 -13.29 -4.55 -24.19
CA GLN A 378 -12.57 -4.37 -25.45
C GLN A 378 -13.44 -3.70 -26.53
N ALA A 379 -14.72 -4.08 -26.63
CA ALA A 379 -15.63 -3.51 -27.62
C ALA A 379 -15.84 -2.01 -27.38
N MET A 380 -16.14 -1.58 -26.14
CA MET A 380 -16.38 -0.16 -25.87
C MET A 380 -15.11 0.70 -25.93
N THR A 381 -13.95 0.14 -25.63
CA THR A 381 -12.67 0.87 -25.78
C THR A 381 -12.28 1.10 -27.23
N ARG A 382 -12.83 0.31 -28.16
CA ARG A 382 -12.70 0.52 -29.61
C ARG A 382 -13.67 1.58 -30.14
N ASP A 383 -14.86 1.72 -29.53
CA ASP A 383 -15.78 2.80 -29.82
C ASP A 383 -15.29 4.13 -29.21
N ARG A 384 -14.47 4.83 -29.98
CA ARG A 384 -13.88 6.13 -29.61
C ARG A 384 -14.81 7.32 -29.86
N GLU A 385 -15.90 7.12 -30.58
CA GLU A 385 -16.88 8.18 -30.84
C GLU A 385 -17.83 8.33 -29.64
N GLY A 386 -18.26 7.20 -29.07
CA GLY A 386 -19.09 7.18 -27.88
C GLY A 386 -18.31 7.27 -26.56
N ASN A 387 -17.04 6.84 -26.53
CA ASN A 387 -16.34 6.61 -25.27
C ASN A 387 -14.89 7.13 -25.25
N VAL A 388 -14.50 7.71 -24.12
CA VAL A 388 -13.12 8.10 -23.80
C VAL A 388 -12.67 7.30 -22.58
N TRP A 389 -11.51 6.65 -22.68
CA TRP A 389 -10.98 5.80 -21.63
C TRP A 389 -9.59 6.25 -21.19
N ALA A 390 -9.40 6.36 -19.87
CA ALA A 390 -8.13 6.70 -19.27
C ALA A 390 -7.90 5.85 -18.02
N ALA A 391 -6.67 5.38 -17.83
CA ALA A 391 -6.20 4.83 -16.57
C ALA A 391 -5.59 5.95 -15.73
N HIS A 392 -5.89 6.00 -14.44
CA HIS A 392 -5.30 7.01 -13.56
C HIS A 392 -3.80 6.78 -13.26
N ASN A 393 -3.28 5.57 -13.50
CA ASN A 393 -1.87 5.24 -13.30
C ASN A 393 -1.34 4.17 -14.28
N PHE A 394 -0.02 3.99 -14.27
CA PHE A 394 0.69 3.06 -15.16
C PHE A 394 0.45 1.57 -14.82
N ALA A 395 0.37 1.22 -13.54
CA ALA A 395 0.14 -0.17 -13.12
C ALA A 395 -1.23 -0.67 -13.59
N LEU A 396 -2.27 0.15 -13.46
CA LEU A 396 -3.60 -0.17 -13.96
C LEU A 396 -3.63 -0.26 -15.49
N ARG A 397 -2.93 0.63 -16.21
CA ARG A 397 -2.80 0.51 -17.66
C ARG A 397 -2.17 -0.84 -18.05
N GLU A 398 -1.07 -1.24 -17.41
CA GLU A 398 -0.42 -2.51 -17.72
C GLU A 398 -1.31 -3.71 -17.35
N GLN A 399 -2.05 -3.63 -16.24
CA GLN A 399 -3.05 -4.65 -15.89
C GLN A 399 -4.12 -4.80 -16.98
N ILE A 400 -4.67 -3.68 -17.46
CA ILE A 400 -5.69 -3.67 -18.53
C ILE A 400 -5.10 -4.19 -19.84
N ARG A 401 -3.89 -3.75 -20.20
CA ARG A 401 -3.18 -4.22 -21.40
C ARG A 401 -2.92 -5.72 -21.34
N TYR A 402 -2.51 -6.23 -20.19
CA TYR A 402 -2.29 -7.66 -20.00
C TYR A 402 -3.60 -8.46 -20.15
N ALA A 403 -4.67 -8.00 -19.51
CA ALA A 403 -5.95 -8.70 -19.49
C ALA A 403 -6.73 -8.62 -20.82
N THR A 404 -6.58 -7.53 -21.58
CA THR A 404 -7.44 -7.22 -22.73
C THR A 404 -6.68 -6.89 -24.01
N GLY A 405 -5.37 -6.74 -23.98
CA GLY A 405 -4.58 -6.21 -25.10
C GLY A 405 -4.79 -4.71 -25.38
N VAL A 406 -5.72 -4.04 -24.69
CA VAL A 406 -6.02 -2.61 -24.89
C VAL A 406 -5.03 -1.75 -24.10
N GLN A 407 -4.40 -0.81 -24.78
CA GLN A 407 -3.52 0.17 -24.14
C GLN A 407 -4.25 1.50 -23.94
N LEU A 408 -4.57 1.82 -22.68
CA LEU A 408 -5.19 3.09 -22.31
C LEU A 408 -4.17 4.20 -22.11
N GLU A 409 -4.62 5.45 -22.30
CA GLU A 409 -3.85 6.62 -21.89
C GLU A 409 -3.78 6.73 -20.36
N VAL A 410 -2.64 7.21 -19.86
CA VAL A 410 -2.46 7.44 -18.42
C VAL A 410 -2.66 8.91 -18.09
N VAL A 411 -3.75 9.20 -17.37
CA VAL A 411 -4.07 10.54 -16.89
C VAL A 411 -3.92 10.55 -15.38
N ARG A 412 -2.78 11.03 -14.88
CA ARG A 412 -2.50 11.01 -13.44
C ARG A 412 -3.41 11.99 -12.67
N PRO A 413 -3.95 11.60 -11.51
CA PRO A 413 -4.68 12.51 -10.65
C PRO A 413 -3.82 13.72 -10.27
N ARG A 414 -4.49 14.87 -10.15
CA ARG A 414 -3.95 16.13 -9.65
C ARG A 414 -4.64 16.59 -8.39
N ALA A 415 -5.63 15.84 -7.89
CA ALA A 415 -6.44 16.18 -6.73
C ALA A 415 -7.04 17.59 -6.86
N LEU A 416 -7.58 17.95 -8.04
CA LEU A 416 -8.07 19.33 -8.30
C LEU A 416 -9.19 19.74 -7.34
N TYR A 417 -9.92 18.77 -6.79
CA TYR A 417 -10.93 18.96 -5.76
C TYR A 417 -10.36 19.49 -4.43
N VAL A 418 -9.06 19.30 -4.14
CA VAL A 418 -8.41 19.88 -2.95
C VAL A 418 -7.76 21.25 -3.25
N GLN A 419 -7.42 21.51 -4.52
CA GLN A 419 -6.63 22.67 -4.95
C GLN A 419 -7.43 23.97 -5.12
N ARG A 420 -8.65 24.09 -4.59
CA ARG A 420 -9.39 25.35 -4.74
C ARG A 420 -8.54 26.53 -4.21
N PRO A 421 -8.41 27.63 -4.98
CA PRO A 421 -7.45 28.71 -4.80
C PRO A 421 -7.87 29.64 -3.67
N SER A 422 -8.18 29.05 -2.52
CA SER A 422 -8.48 29.81 -1.34
C SER A 422 -7.18 30.06 -0.62
N LYS A 423 -6.96 31.32 -0.23
CA LYS A 423 -6.02 31.67 0.82
C LYS A 423 -6.27 30.88 2.13
N LEU A 424 -7.32 30.05 2.23
CA LEU A 424 -7.67 29.21 3.38
C LEU A 424 -6.70 28.06 3.63
N TYR A 425 -5.98 27.56 2.61
CA TYR A 425 -4.99 26.47 2.78
C TYR A 425 -3.54 26.97 2.81
N ARG A 426 -3.28 28.22 2.37
CA ARG A 426 -2.03 28.94 2.65
C ARG A 426 -2.05 29.50 4.08
N THR A 427 -2.29 28.64 5.06
CA THR A 427 -1.97 28.99 6.44
C THR A 427 -0.56 28.53 6.71
N SER A 428 0.33 29.45 7.06
CA SER A 428 1.56 29.09 7.75
C SER A 428 1.20 28.08 8.83
N PRO A 429 1.82 26.89 8.89
CA PRO A 429 1.44 25.88 9.86
C PRO A 429 1.43 26.55 11.23
N GLY A 430 0.26 26.51 11.89
CA GLY A 430 0.12 27.08 13.23
C GLY A 430 1.22 26.52 14.12
N LYS A 431 1.65 27.25 15.15
CA LYS A 431 2.77 26.81 16.02
C LYS A 431 2.59 25.35 16.50
N ALA A 432 1.35 24.92 16.72
CA ALA A 432 0.97 23.56 17.10
C ALA A 432 1.29 22.48 16.04
N TYR A 433 1.29 22.80 14.75
CA TYR A 433 1.50 21.83 13.65
C TYR A 433 2.94 21.78 13.14
N ARG A 434 3.80 22.73 13.53
CA ARG A 434 5.22 22.75 13.11
C ARG A 434 6.00 21.49 13.51
N ARG A 435 5.51 20.78 14.53
CA ARG A 435 6.08 19.54 15.08
C ARG A 435 5.24 18.30 14.78
N GLN A 436 4.10 18.46 14.10
CA GLN A 436 3.21 17.34 13.84
C GLN A 436 3.56 16.66 12.52
N VAL A 437 3.64 15.33 12.57
CA VAL A 437 3.82 14.45 11.41
C VAL A 437 2.58 13.58 11.27
N LEU A 438 1.96 13.62 10.09
CA LEU A 438 0.77 12.85 9.78
C LEU A 438 1.16 11.46 9.26
N PHE A 439 0.80 10.40 9.97
CA PHE A 439 0.91 9.02 9.48
C PHE A 439 -0.42 8.64 8.86
N PHE A 440 -0.50 8.73 7.54
CA PHE A 440 -1.80 8.70 6.85
C PHE A 440 -2.16 7.30 6.37
N ARG A 441 -3.28 6.78 6.90
CA ARG A 441 -4.09 5.66 6.39
C ARG A 441 -3.26 4.56 5.74
N SER A 442 -2.73 3.63 6.52
CA SER A 442 -2.14 2.41 5.99
C SER A 442 -2.52 1.21 6.85
N SER A 443 -3.07 0.17 6.23
CA SER A 443 -3.29 -1.11 6.93
C SER A 443 -1.98 -1.72 7.43
N TYR A 444 -0.84 -1.34 6.84
CA TYR A 444 0.48 -1.73 7.33
C TYR A 444 0.68 -1.31 8.79
N PHE A 445 0.21 -0.12 9.17
CA PHE A 445 0.33 0.39 10.54
C PHE A 445 -0.49 -0.40 11.57
N GLN A 446 -1.55 -1.08 11.12
CA GLN A 446 -2.34 -1.96 12.00
C GLN A 446 -1.69 -3.33 12.18
N LEU A 447 -0.91 -3.77 11.19
CA LEU A 447 -0.38 -5.12 11.11
C LEU A 447 1.10 -5.22 11.49
N SER A 448 1.83 -4.11 11.48
CA SER A 448 3.27 -4.05 11.78
C SER A 448 3.56 -3.50 13.18
N LEU A 449 4.74 -3.82 13.71
CA LEU A 449 5.25 -3.19 14.94
C LEU A 449 5.95 -1.85 14.68
N PHE A 450 5.95 -1.37 13.44
CA PHE A 450 6.64 -0.13 13.07
C PHE A 450 6.17 1.07 13.89
N LEU A 451 4.85 1.27 14.01
CA LEU A 451 4.32 2.40 14.80
C LEU A 451 4.60 2.27 16.30
N PRO A 452 4.30 1.15 16.97
CA PRO A 452 4.66 0.99 18.37
C PRO A 452 6.16 1.22 18.66
N VAL A 453 7.04 0.70 17.79
CA VAL A 453 8.50 0.88 17.94
C VAL A 453 8.89 2.35 17.73
N LEU A 454 8.29 3.02 16.74
CA LEU A 454 8.53 4.44 16.53
C LEU A 454 8.02 5.29 17.70
N GLU A 455 6.79 5.05 18.18
CA GLU A 455 6.20 5.76 19.32
C GLU A 455 7.11 5.62 20.55
N ALA A 456 7.54 4.40 20.86
CA ALA A 456 8.40 4.17 22.01
C ALA A 456 9.84 4.72 21.84
N HIS A 457 10.37 4.76 20.61
CA HIS A 457 11.63 5.48 20.32
C HIS A 457 11.48 6.99 20.54
N LEU A 458 10.37 7.60 20.09
CA LEU A 458 10.11 9.02 20.32
C LEU A 458 9.96 9.33 21.82
N ASP A 459 9.26 8.47 22.56
CA ASP A 459 9.11 8.59 24.01
C ASP A 459 10.47 8.51 24.72
N ALA A 460 11.34 7.58 24.31
CA ALA A 460 12.70 7.44 24.84
C ALA A 460 13.59 8.67 24.53
N CYS A 461 13.46 9.27 23.34
CA CYS A 461 14.16 10.49 22.97
C CYS A 461 13.62 11.74 23.69
N GLY A 462 12.39 11.68 24.23
CA GLY A 462 11.78 12.75 25.02
C GLY A 462 11.79 14.12 24.31
N SER A 463 12.32 15.13 24.99
CA SER A 463 12.32 16.52 24.49
C SER A 463 13.33 16.79 23.36
N GLN A 464 14.27 15.87 23.09
CA GLN A 464 15.27 16.04 22.03
C GLN A 464 14.69 15.91 20.64
N LEU A 465 13.68 15.06 20.49
CA LEU A 465 12.98 14.84 19.24
C LEU A 465 11.49 15.11 19.47
N PRO A 466 11.07 16.38 19.61
CA PRO A 466 9.69 16.74 19.99
C PRO A 466 8.75 16.62 18.79
N LEU A 467 8.66 15.43 18.20
CA LEU A 467 7.76 15.08 17.12
C LEU A 467 6.44 14.59 17.70
N ALA A 468 5.34 15.21 17.28
CA ALA A 468 4.00 14.77 17.64
C ALA A 468 3.40 13.97 16.47
N LEU A 469 3.05 12.71 16.69
CA LEU A 469 2.50 11.87 15.65
C LEU A 469 0.97 11.98 15.62
N ARG A 470 0.40 12.28 14.46
CA ARG A 470 -1.02 12.05 14.18
C ARG A 470 -1.16 10.81 13.33
N VAL A 471 -1.49 9.69 13.97
CA VAL A 471 -1.70 8.42 13.27
C VAL A 471 -3.16 8.27 12.88
N VAL A 472 -3.41 8.09 11.59
CA VAL A 472 -4.73 7.79 11.03
C VAL A 472 -4.81 6.29 10.75
N ARG A 473 -5.37 5.53 11.70
CA ARG A 473 -5.32 4.06 11.68
C ARG A 473 -6.36 3.42 10.77
N SER A 474 -7.53 4.02 10.61
CA SER A 474 -8.65 3.43 9.87
C SER A 474 -9.37 4.45 8.99
N SER A 475 -10.29 3.98 8.15
CA SER A 475 -11.18 4.84 7.36
C SER A 475 -12.09 5.71 8.24
N GLY A 476 -12.44 5.25 9.44
CA GLY A 476 -13.25 6.00 10.40
C GLY A 476 -12.50 7.16 11.07
N ASP A 477 -11.17 7.16 11.04
CA ASP A 477 -10.38 8.30 11.49
C ASP A 477 -10.16 9.26 10.32
N PHE A 478 -10.96 10.33 10.28
CA PHE A 478 -10.90 11.32 9.21
C PHE A 478 -10.06 12.54 9.60
N VAL A 479 -9.22 12.98 8.66
CA VAL A 479 -8.46 14.24 8.79
C VAL A 479 -8.90 15.16 7.65
N PRO A 480 -9.60 16.27 7.94
CA PRO A 480 -10.03 17.23 6.92
C PRO A 480 -8.86 17.76 6.10
N PHE A 481 -9.06 18.04 4.80
CA PHE A 481 -8.00 18.58 3.93
C PHE A 481 -7.38 19.87 4.49
N ARG A 482 -8.19 20.72 5.15
CA ARG A 482 -7.69 21.90 5.86
C ARG A 482 -6.67 21.57 6.93
N GLN A 483 -6.89 20.49 7.67
CA GLN A 483 -5.97 20.01 8.69
C GLN A 483 -4.77 19.30 8.05
N MET A 484 -4.99 18.48 7.01
CA MET A 484 -3.91 17.81 6.26
C MET A 484 -2.88 18.81 5.71
N ALA A 485 -3.33 19.96 5.19
CA ALA A 485 -2.47 21.04 4.70
C ALA A 485 -1.63 21.72 5.79
N GLN A 486 -2.01 21.56 7.07
CA GLN A 486 -1.30 22.20 8.19
C GLN A 486 -0.11 21.38 8.69
N PHE A 487 -0.06 20.07 8.40
CA PHE A 487 1.07 19.25 8.84
C PHE A 487 2.36 19.65 8.11
N LYS A 488 3.48 19.57 8.83
CA LYS A 488 4.79 19.86 8.23
C LYS A 488 5.23 18.74 7.28
N ALA A 489 4.94 17.50 7.67
CA ALA A 489 5.25 16.31 6.89
C ALA A 489 4.12 15.29 7.02
N ALA A 490 4.00 14.44 6.01
CA ALA A 490 3.13 13.28 6.03
C ALA A 490 3.90 12.04 5.60
N VAL A 491 3.76 10.98 6.38
CA VAL A 491 4.25 9.65 6.08
C VAL A 491 3.12 8.87 5.43
N LEU A 492 3.34 8.41 4.20
CA LEU A 492 2.37 7.65 3.45
C LEU A 492 2.97 6.30 3.04
N PHE A 493 2.32 5.24 3.48
CA PHE A 493 2.64 3.88 3.06
C PHE A 493 1.62 3.48 1.98
N PRO A 494 1.99 3.50 0.70
CA PRO A 494 1.05 3.26 -0.40
C PRO A 494 0.45 1.86 -0.25
N TRP A 495 -0.86 1.81 -0.03
CA TRP A 495 -1.58 0.58 0.30
C TRP A 495 -2.68 0.24 -0.71
N ASP A 496 -3.15 1.21 -1.48
CA ASP A 496 -4.11 1.02 -2.57
C ASP A 496 -3.43 1.25 -3.94
N PRO A 497 -3.93 0.62 -5.01
CA PRO A 497 -3.43 0.88 -6.35
C PRO A 497 -3.80 2.29 -6.82
N ALA A 498 -4.86 2.90 -6.26
CA ALA A 498 -5.37 4.19 -6.69
C ALA A 498 -4.40 5.35 -6.41
N LEU A 499 -3.66 5.22 -5.31
CA LEU A 499 -2.74 6.20 -4.72
C LEU A 499 -3.36 7.58 -4.53
N MET A 500 -4.69 7.68 -4.35
CA MET A 500 -5.37 8.98 -4.27
C MET A 500 -4.86 9.81 -3.09
N ALA A 501 -4.59 9.18 -1.95
CA ALA A 501 -3.99 9.82 -0.79
C ALA A 501 -2.63 10.50 -1.08
N PHE A 502 -1.83 9.91 -1.98
CA PHE A 502 -0.57 10.51 -2.41
C PHE A 502 -0.82 11.83 -3.14
N TYR A 503 -1.74 11.83 -4.12
CA TYR A 503 -2.04 13.02 -4.91
C TYR A 503 -2.68 14.13 -4.08
N GLU A 504 -3.49 13.78 -3.09
CA GLU A 504 -4.08 14.71 -2.13
C GLU A 504 -3.02 15.39 -1.28
N LEU A 505 -2.19 14.61 -0.59
CA LEU A 505 -1.12 15.15 0.25
C LEU A 505 -0.11 15.94 -0.59
N TYR A 506 0.24 15.46 -1.79
CA TYR A 506 1.14 16.16 -2.70
C TYR A 506 0.56 17.54 -3.10
N SER A 507 -0.74 17.61 -3.34
CA SER A 507 -1.43 18.84 -3.73
C SER A 507 -1.63 19.80 -2.56
N LEU A 508 -1.72 19.29 -1.33
CA LEU A 508 -1.89 20.09 -0.11
C LEU A 508 -0.57 20.68 0.40
N GLY A 509 0.58 20.14 -0.04
CA GLY A 509 1.91 20.68 0.24
C GLY A 509 2.71 20.19 1.46
N PRO A 510 2.26 19.31 2.38
CA PRO A 510 3.18 18.75 3.38
C PRO A 510 4.35 18.01 2.72
N ALA A 511 5.52 18.00 3.38
CA ALA A 511 6.64 17.19 2.92
C ALA A 511 6.26 15.71 2.97
N LEU A 512 6.30 15.04 1.82
CA LEU A 512 5.92 13.63 1.72
C LEU A 512 7.12 12.73 2.01
N LEU A 513 6.96 11.88 3.02
CA LEU A 513 7.89 10.82 3.36
C LEU A 513 7.30 9.49 2.87
N LEU A 514 7.93 8.93 1.85
CA LEU A 514 7.53 7.65 1.27
C LEU A 514 8.55 6.58 1.66
N PRO A 515 8.10 5.32 1.85
CA PRO A 515 9.02 4.25 2.13
C PRO A 515 9.82 3.90 0.86
N ARG A 516 11.03 3.34 1.03
CA ARG A 516 11.85 2.85 -0.09
C ARG A 516 11.12 1.73 -0.84
N SER A 517 11.50 1.49 -2.10
CA SER A 517 10.91 0.44 -2.95
C SER A 517 10.84 -0.95 -2.27
N ALA A 518 11.85 -1.31 -1.48
CA ALA A 518 11.89 -2.56 -0.71
C ALA A 518 10.68 -2.75 0.22
N TRP A 519 10.19 -1.67 0.84
CA TRP A 519 9.03 -1.71 1.72
C TRP A 519 7.72 -1.92 0.99
N ILE A 520 7.57 -1.36 -0.22
CA ILE A 520 6.34 -1.51 -1.02
C ILE A 520 6.07 -2.99 -1.30
N PHE A 521 7.12 -3.75 -1.63
CA PHE A 521 7.03 -5.18 -1.84
C PHE A 521 6.58 -5.94 -0.58
N LYS A 522 7.12 -5.58 0.60
CA LYS A 522 6.70 -6.16 1.88
C LYS A 522 5.23 -5.90 2.15
N ILE A 523 4.77 -4.66 1.99
CA ILE A 523 3.37 -4.26 2.21
C ILE A 523 2.43 -5.06 1.29
N GLN A 524 2.79 -5.23 0.02
CA GLN A 524 2.00 -6.04 -0.92
C GLN A 524 1.89 -7.51 -0.48
N HIS A 525 2.99 -8.10 0.00
CA HIS A 525 3.01 -9.49 0.47
C HIS A 525 2.21 -9.72 1.76
N LEU A 526 2.21 -8.75 2.67
CA LEU A 526 1.37 -8.83 3.86
C LEU A 526 -0.11 -8.92 3.51
N ARG A 527 -0.52 -8.17 2.49
CA ARG A 527 -1.92 -8.13 2.08
C ARG A 527 -2.36 -9.38 1.34
N ALA A 528 -1.50 -9.98 0.52
CA ALA A 528 -1.80 -11.22 -0.17
C ALA A 528 -2.14 -12.39 0.78
N ARG A 529 -1.74 -12.31 2.06
CA ARG A 529 -2.08 -13.32 3.09
C ARG A 529 -3.25 -12.94 4.00
N CYS A 530 -3.49 -11.64 4.22
CA CYS A 530 -4.65 -11.18 5.00
C CYS A 530 -5.95 -11.19 4.20
N ARG A 531 -5.85 -11.30 2.87
CA ARG A 531 -6.97 -11.55 1.98
C ARG A 531 -6.98 -13.03 1.65
#